data_AF-A0A1F8SD28-F1
#
_entry.id   AF-A0A1F8SD28-F1
#
_cell.length_a   1.000
_cell.length_b   1.000
_cell.length_c   1.000
_cell.angle_alpha   90.00
_cell.angle_beta   90.00
_cell.angle_gamma   90.00
#
_symmetry.space_group_name_H-M   'P 1'
#
loop_
_entity.id
_entity.type
_entity.pdbx_description
1 polymer ?
#
loop_
_entity_poly.entity_id
_entity_poly.type
_entity_poly.pdbx_seq_one_letter_code
_entity_poly.pdbx_strand_id
1 'polypeptide(L)' 'MYSIECENPVNWQPKEIIDLGDGCKIGITTNDGYYTILLPGYNGSWKPTNWIPARAAKRLGELATIQIAVGSAFS' A
#
# COMPACT_ATOMS: atom_id res chain seq x y z
N MET A 1 -37.49 -17.43 -3.68
CA MET A 1 -36.97 -16.20 -3.05
C MET A 1 -35.48 -16.46 -2.86
N TYR A 2 -34.63 -15.93 -3.73
CA TYR A 2 -33.19 -16.15 -3.61
C TYR A 2 -32.65 -15.12 -2.63
N SER A 3 -32.24 -15.58 -1.45
CA SER A 3 -31.39 -14.80 -0.55
C SER A 3 -30.05 -14.64 -1.25
N ILE A 4 -29.74 -13.43 -1.70
CA ILE A 4 -28.38 -13.05 -2.05
C ILE A 4 -27.66 -13.00 -0.70
N GLU A 5 -27.10 -14.14 -0.29
CA GLU A 5 -26.06 -14.16 0.71
C GLU A 5 -24.90 -13.37 0.08
N CYS A 6 -24.75 -12.11 0.49
CA CYS A 6 -23.52 -11.39 0.24
C CYS A 6 -22.42 -12.21 0.91
N GLU A 7 -21.72 -13.02 0.12
CA GLU A 7 -20.44 -13.58 0.51
C GLU A 7 -19.63 -12.43 1.11
N ASN A 8 -19.35 -12.56 2.39
CA ASN A 8 -18.53 -11.65 3.16
C ASN A 8 -17.31 -11.32 2.29
N PRO A 9 -17.09 -10.06 1.85
CA PRO A 9 -16.08 -9.80 0.85
C PRO A 9 -14.76 -10.28 1.43
N VAL A 10 -14.19 -11.31 0.80
CA VAL A 10 -12.81 -11.75 0.98
C VAL A 10 -12.00 -10.48 1.06
N ASN A 11 -11.50 -10.15 2.27
CA ASN A 11 -11.01 -8.82 2.64
C ASN A 11 -10.33 -8.14 1.46
N TRP A 12 -10.99 -7.13 0.88
CA TRP A 12 -10.50 -6.47 -0.32
C TRP A 12 -9.04 -6.04 -0.12
N GLN A 13 -8.19 -6.33 -1.10
CA GLN A 13 -6.76 -6.02 -1.04
C GLN A 13 -6.36 -5.03 -2.14
N PRO A 14 -5.35 -4.19 -1.87
CA PRO A 14 -4.67 -3.39 -2.89
C PRO A 14 -4.17 -4.26 -4.03
N LYS A 15 -4.08 -3.68 -5.23
CA LYS A 15 -3.48 -4.36 -6.39
C LYS A 15 -2.00 -4.66 -6.16
N GLU A 16 -1.30 -3.76 -5.46
CA GLU A 16 0.09 -3.92 -5.09
C GLU A 16 0.28 -3.63 -3.60
N ILE A 17 1.06 -4.44 -2.91
CA ILE A 17 1.39 -4.27 -1.50
C ILE A 17 2.91 -4.17 -1.39
N ILE A 18 3.39 -3.05 -0.84
CA ILE A 18 4.81 -2.78 -0.64
C ILE A 18 5.10 -2.88 0.85
N ASP A 19 6.00 -3.80 1.21
CA ASP A 19 6.56 -3.89 2.55
C ASP A 19 7.73 -2.91 2.67
N LEU A 20 7.60 -1.95 3.58
CA LEU A 20 8.60 -0.93 3.85
C LEU A 20 9.53 -1.32 5.02
N GLY A 21 9.33 -2.50 5.61
CA GLY A 21 10.00 -2.95 6.82
C GLY A 21 9.44 -2.32 8.09
N ASP A 22 9.92 -2.80 9.24
CA ASP A 22 9.53 -2.35 10.59
C ASP A 22 8.01 -2.34 10.86
N GLY A 23 7.30 -3.29 10.25
CA GLY A 23 5.83 -3.39 10.35
C GLY A 23 5.07 -2.32 9.56
N CYS A 24 5.75 -1.54 8.71
CA CYS A 24 5.11 -0.58 7.82
C CYS A 24 4.83 -1.23 6.46
N LYS A 25 3.58 -1.18 6.02
CA LYS A 25 3.18 -1.60 4.69
C LYS A 25 2.29 -0.53 4.08
N ILE A 26 2.41 -0.34 2.77
CA ILE A 26 1.49 0.48 2.00
C ILE A 26 0.87 -0.37 0.91
N GLY A 27 -0.40 -0.09 0.63
CA GLY A 27 -1.10 -0.64 -0.52
C GLY A 27 -1.17 0.42 -1.60
N ILE A 28 -1.02 0.02 -2.85
CA ILE A 28 -1.25 0.87 -4.00
C ILE A 28 -2.34 0.22 -4.83
N THR A 29 -3.35 1.00 -5.18
CA THR A 29 -4.34 0.63 -6.18
C THR A 29 -4.50 1.75 -7.18
N THR A 30 -5.00 1.42 -8.38
CA THR A 30 -5.34 2.39 -9.41
C THR A 30 -6.85 2.47 -9.51
N ASN A 31 -7.42 3.65 -9.29
CA ASN A 31 -8.82 3.93 -9.59
C ASN A 31 -8.89 5.08 -10.58
N ASP A 32 -9.56 4.87 -11.72
CA ASP A 32 -9.75 5.89 -12.77
C ASP A 32 -8.46 6.57 -13.26
N GLY A 33 -7.36 5.82 -13.34
CA GLY A 33 -6.05 6.33 -13.77
C GLY A 33 -5.23 7.05 -12.70
N TYR A 34 -5.73 7.15 -11.47
CA TYR A 34 -5.01 7.74 -10.34
C TYR A 34 -4.54 6.67 -9.36
N TYR A 35 -3.31 6.83 -8.86
CA TYR A 35 -2.78 5.99 -7.79
C TYR A 35 -3.38 6.42 -6.45
N THR A 36 -3.97 5.47 -5.73
CA THR A 36 -4.45 5.65 -4.37
C THR A 36 -3.58 4.86 -3.41
N ILE A 37 -3.07 5.55 -2.39
CA ILE A 37 -2.29 4.94 -1.31
C ILE A 37 -3.23 4.48 -0.20
N LEU A 38 -3.02 3.26 0.25
CA LEU A 38 -3.83 2.58 1.25
C LEU A 38 -2.95 2.20 2.43
N LEU A 39 -3.50 2.29 3.65
CA LEU A 39 -2.85 1.79 4.86
C LEU A 39 -3.61 0.59 5.42
N PRO A 40 -2.88 -0.37 6.03
CA PRO A 40 -3.50 -1.47 6.74
C PRO A 40 -4.15 -0.96 8.03
N GLY A 41 -5.42 -1.24 8.20
CA GLY A 41 -6.16 -1.08 9.44
C GLY A 41 -5.87 -2.23 10.41
N TYR A 42 -6.22 -2.02 11.68
CA TYR A 42 -6.01 -2.98 12.78
C TYR A 42 -6.69 -4.34 12.57
N ASN A 43 -7.75 -4.39 11.77
CA ASN A 43 -8.52 -5.59 11.44
C ASN A 43 -8.08 -6.25 10.12
N GLY A 44 -6.94 -5.85 9.55
CA GLY A 44 -6.46 -6.34 8.25
C GLY A 44 -7.20 -5.76 7.04
N SER A 45 -8.11 -4.80 7.25
CA SER A 45 -8.73 -4.06 6.13
C SER A 45 -7.77 -3.00 5.57
N TRP A 46 -7.89 -2.69 4.29
CA TRP A 46 -7.12 -1.61 3.65
C TRP A 46 -8.00 -0.39 3.46
N LYS A 47 -7.50 0.79 3.85
CA LYS A 47 -8.25 2.04 3.74
C LYS A 47 -7.45 3.11 3.01
N PRO A 48 -8.09 3.88 2.11
CA PRO A 48 -7.45 5.01 1.48
C PRO A 48 -7.08 6.05 2.53
N THR A 49 -5.92 6.65 2.34
CA THR A 49 -5.42 7.71 3.20
C THR A 49 -5.10 8.94 2.38
N ASN A 50 -5.39 10.11 2.93
CA ASN A 50 -4.96 11.38 2.35
C ASN A 50 -3.52 11.74 2.77
N TRP A 51 -2.93 10.97 3.68
CA TRP A 51 -1.61 11.24 4.25
C TRP A 51 -0.81 9.95 4.51
N ILE A 52 0.50 9.99 4.25
CA ILE A 52 1.41 8.87 4.55
C ILE A 52 2.02 9.10 5.94
N PRO A 53 1.86 8.19 6.92
CA PRO A 53 2.43 8.33 8.25
C PRO A 53 3.94 8.59 8.17
N ALA A 54 4.46 9.48 9.03
CA ALA A 54 5.87 9.91 8.96
C ALA A 54 6.87 8.75 8.97
N ARG A 55 6.57 7.66 9.69
CA ARG A 55 7.38 6.43 9.71
C ARG A 55 7.44 5.74 8.34
N ALA A 56 6.29 5.58 7.68
CA ALA A 56 6.22 4.99 6.35
C ALA A 56 6.86 5.91 5.30
N ALA A 57 6.64 7.23 5.40
CA ALA A 57 7.27 8.22 4.52
C ALA A 57 8.81 8.21 4.65
N LYS A 58 9.34 8.12 5.87
CA LYS A 58 10.78 7.98 6.11
C LYS A 58 11.34 6.72 5.45
N ARG A 59 10.70 5.56 5.63
CA ARG A 59 11.14 4.30 5.02
C ARG A 59 11.09 4.34 3.49
N LEU A 60 10.02 4.91 2.92
CA LEU A 60 9.94 5.15 1.48
C LEU A 60 11.12 5.99 0.98
N GLY A 61 11.47 7.07 1.69
CA GLY A 61 12.62 7.90 1.38
C GLY A 61 13.94 7.12 1.41
N GLU A 62 14.17 6.33 2.46
CA GLU A 62 15.36 5.48 2.60
C GLU A 62 15.48 4.47 1.44
N LEU A 63 14.39 3.79 1.09
CA LEU A 63 14.35 2.84 -0.02
C LEU A 63 14.60 3.52 -1.37
N ALA A 64 14.01 4.69 -1.59
CA ALA A 64 14.25 5.48 -2.81
C ALA A 64 15.71 5.89 -2.94
N THR A 65 16.35 6.35 -1.85
CA THR A 65 17.78 6.68 -1.84
C THR A 65 18.65 5.48 -2.18
N ILE A 66 18.35 4.30 -1.61
CA ILE A 66 19.07 3.06 -1.93
C ILE A 66 18.93 2.72 -3.42
N GLN A 67 17.71 2.77 -3.96
CA GLN A 67 17.46 2.46 -5.37
C GLN A 67 18.19 3.41 -6.32
N ILE A 68 18.23 4.71 -6.00
CA ILE A 68 18.97 5.72 -6.76
C ILE A 68 20.47 5.42 -6.70
N ALA A 69 21.01 5.14 -5.51
CA ALA A 69 22.42 4.82 -5.34
C ALA A 69 22.82 3.57 -6.15
N VAL A 70 21.98 2.53 -6.14
CA VAL A 70 22.15 1.32 -6.96
C VAL A 70 22.11 1.67 -8.45
N GLY A 71 21.11 2.42 -8.92
CA GLY A 71 21.02 2.83 -10.32
C GLY A 71 22.22 3.65 -10.79
N SER A 72 22.74 4.53 -9.93
CA SER A 72 23.95 5.33 -10.20
C SER A 72 25.24 4.51 -10.22
N ALA A 73 25.28 3.35 -9.56
CA ALA A 73 26.46 2.47 -9.55
C ALA A 73 26.60 1.65 -10.84
N PHE A 74 25.55 1.58 -11.66
CA PHE A 74 25.52 0.83 -12.92
C PHE A 74 25.35 1.73 -14.16
N SER A 75 25.41 3.05 -13.99
CA SER A 75 25.40 4.04 -15.08
C SER A 75 26.78 4.66 -15.25
#